data_AF-A0A0N0XWB6-F1
#
_entry.id   AF-A0A0N0XWB6-F1
#
_cell.length_a   1.000
_cell.length_b   1.000
_cell.length_c   1.000
_cell.angle_alpha   90.00
_cell.angle_beta   90.00
_cell.angle_gamma   90.00
#
_symmetry.space_group_name_H-M   'P 1'
#
loop_
_entity.id
_entity.type
_entity.pdbx_description
1 polymer ?
#
loop_
_entity_poly.entity_id
_entity_poly.type
_entity_poly.pdbx_seq_one_letter_code
_entity_poly.pdbx_strand_id
1 'polypeptide(L)'
;MRVRRWGTALALLLTATALPAVTATGTATALGAPATGAPGAPHPLRPSPLARLFDNKAISDDAGPGAADFDGAGHSLSAQDLAAAGWRPGSRLTLDGARLGWPRTAPGAADNVVADGQTVALHGQGSALTFLVAGTGTEGVPAAGTGTEGAPATSTGTVRYRDGSRSAYELTAPDWRSGPLSTKAVALPHVNGPDGQSAQDPARLYAVSVPLRAGREVASVVLPRDPGPAADLHVFAVAVKSNSPGRTGSWSASTAGYRAVGPWTDRTLRLVVHAGAGGPRARIRLANTFAAAPVDIGAASVAVQGAGAAAEAAPVPVTFDGGHGGTRIPAGAEAVSDPVGFRVPADTSLLVSIHLPGTVTAAPVHQEAGQVSYLSATDSGDRTGDTGGAAYPETLTVWPFLTGVDVDGGPGSVVALGDSITDGVKSTGGANRRWPDVLARRFQAQSALPRYGVLNQGISANRIVTDRYQGDGVSTDTGGVSAQHRLERDVLAQPAARTVVVFEGINDVRWGTTADEVIAGLRALARRAHERGLRVVAATVAPCEGYKDCTADVEARRRSVNAFVRAHGGVFDATLDFDAVLRDPQRPQRLLPAYDSGDHLHPGDAGLKALGDSVDLRALVPGQG
;
A
#
# COMPACT_ATOMS: atom_id res chain seq x y z
N MET A 1 5.44 30.49 -58.06
CA MET A 1 6.04 31.26 -59.18
C MET A 1 6.31 32.70 -58.70
N ARG A 2 7.36 33.36 -59.21
CA ARG A 2 7.66 34.82 -59.12
C ARG A 2 7.86 35.39 -57.68
N VAL A 3 9.06 35.80 -57.25
CA VAL A 3 9.84 37.05 -57.56
C VAL A 3 9.42 38.21 -56.63
N ARG A 4 10.29 38.97 -55.93
CA ARG A 4 11.78 39.07 -55.71
C ARG A 4 12.00 39.61 -54.25
N ARG A 5 13.17 39.49 -53.58
CA ARG A 5 14.34 40.44 -53.52
C ARG A 5 13.96 41.93 -53.71
N TRP A 6 14.51 42.95 -53.04
CA TRP A 6 15.61 43.14 -52.08
C TRP A 6 15.04 43.99 -50.89
N GLY A 7 15.76 44.64 -49.96
CA GLY A 7 17.20 44.85 -49.75
C GLY A 7 17.47 45.65 -48.45
N THR A 8 18.75 45.90 -48.14
CA THR A 8 19.28 46.62 -46.95
C THR A 8 19.35 48.15 -47.08
N ALA A 9 19.07 48.88 -45.99
CA ALA A 9 19.81 50.08 -45.57
C ALA A 9 19.57 50.38 -44.07
N LEU A 10 20.49 51.10 -43.42
CA LEU A 10 20.49 51.45 -41.99
C LEU A 10 20.59 52.98 -41.82
N ALA A 11 19.99 53.55 -40.78
CA ALA A 11 20.25 54.91 -40.32
C ALA A 11 20.14 55.00 -38.80
N LEU A 12 21.11 55.67 -38.15
CA LEU A 12 21.10 55.94 -36.70
C LEU A 12 20.48 57.31 -36.41
N LEU A 13 19.95 57.47 -35.20
CA LEU A 13 20.01 58.72 -34.44
C LEU A 13 19.90 58.42 -32.93
N LEU A 14 20.69 59.11 -32.11
CA LEU A 14 20.66 59.00 -30.65
C LEU A 14 19.88 60.16 -30.02
N THR A 15 19.12 59.87 -28.97
CA THR A 15 18.91 60.77 -27.81
C THR A 15 18.82 59.93 -26.54
N ALA A 16 19.06 60.53 -25.38
CA ALA A 16 18.97 59.91 -24.06
C ALA A 16 18.61 60.96 -23.00
N THR A 17 17.97 60.55 -21.89
CA THR A 17 18.27 60.93 -20.47
C THR A 17 17.04 60.86 -19.54
N ALA A 18 17.35 60.52 -18.27
CA ALA A 18 16.70 60.91 -17.01
C ALA A 18 15.25 60.47 -16.66
N LEU A 19 15.13 59.93 -15.44
CA LEU A 19 13.92 59.81 -14.63
C LEU A 19 13.76 61.04 -13.72
N PRO A 20 12.55 61.28 -13.19
CA PRO A 20 12.38 61.77 -11.82
C PRO A 20 11.50 60.81 -10.96
N ALA A 21 11.46 61.07 -9.65
CA ALA A 21 10.68 60.32 -8.65
C ALA A 21 10.06 61.29 -7.61
N VAL A 22 9.50 60.75 -6.51
CA VAL A 22 8.86 61.46 -5.36
C VAL A 22 7.60 62.30 -5.74
N THR A 23 6.61 62.59 -4.88
CA THR A 23 6.40 62.44 -3.42
C THR A 23 5.07 61.75 -3.05
N ALA A 24 4.89 61.41 -1.77
CA ALA A 24 3.67 60.82 -1.21
C ALA A 24 2.74 61.83 -0.53
N THR A 25 1.46 61.46 -0.36
CA THR A 25 0.47 62.16 0.49
C THR A 25 -0.42 61.16 1.25
N GLY A 26 -0.79 61.50 2.49
CA GLY A 26 -2.02 61.02 3.15
C GLY A 26 -3.04 62.16 3.21
N THR A 27 -4.28 62.04 3.71
CA THR A 27 -5.01 60.96 4.42
C THR A 27 -6.53 61.10 4.08
N ALA A 28 -7.55 60.37 4.57
CA ALA A 28 -7.68 59.45 5.72
C ALA A 28 -8.87 58.46 5.57
N THR A 29 -8.91 57.45 6.45
CA THR A 29 -10.07 56.76 7.06
C THR A 29 -11.41 56.63 6.31
N ALA A 30 -11.84 55.37 6.11
CA ALA A 30 -13.23 54.93 6.24
C ALA A 30 -13.30 53.73 7.23
N LEU A 31 -14.47 53.41 7.79
CA LEU A 31 -14.63 52.50 8.94
C LEU A 31 -15.60 51.34 8.67
N GLY A 32 -15.32 50.18 9.27
CA GLY A 32 -16.19 49.00 9.31
C GLY A 32 -15.92 47.99 8.18
N ALA A 33 -16.00 46.67 8.38
CA ALA A 33 -16.39 45.89 9.56
C ALA A 33 -15.27 44.90 9.99
N PRO A 34 -15.23 44.42 11.24
CA PRO A 34 -14.17 43.53 11.71
C PRO A 34 -14.38 42.08 11.24
N ALA A 35 -13.35 41.47 10.66
CA ALA A 35 -13.29 40.02 10.51
C ALA A 35 -12.99 39.39 11.88
N THR A 36 -14.04 38.96 12.60
CA THR A 36 -13.91 38.34 13.94
C THR A 36 -13.56 36.86 13.88
N GLY A 37 -12.51 36.52 13.11
CA GLY A 37 -11.74 35.30 13.35
C GLY A 37 -10.87 35.55 14.57
N ALA A 38 -11.28 35.05 15.74
CA ALA A 38 -10.44 35.11 16.93
C ALA A 38 -9.19 34.24 16.71
N PRO A 39 -7.97 34.71 17.03
CA PRO A 39 -6.80 33.83 17.00
C PRO A 39 -7.03 32.68 17.99
N GLY A 40 -6.85 31.45 17.51
CA GLY A 40 -7.10 30.24 18.29
C GLY A 40 -6.41 30.29 19.66
N ALA A 41 -7.12 29.83 20.70
CA ALA A 41 -6.57 29.84 22.05
C ALA A 41 -5.25 29.04 22.08
N PRO A 42 -4.15 29.61 22.61
CA PRO A 42 -2.82 29.04 22.42
C PRO A 42 -2.76 27.60 22.94
N HIS A 43 -2.55 26.65 22.03
CA HIS A 43 -2.67 25.22 22.31
C HIS A 43 -1.81 24.79 23.51
N PRO A 44 -2.28 23.83 24.33
CA PRO A 44 -1.60 23.44 25.55
C PRO A 44 -0.17 22.96 25.26
N LEU A 45 0.81 23.69 25.78
CA LEU A 45 2.25 23.38 25.66
C LEU A 45 2.63 22.00 26.25
N ARG A 46 1.75 21.37 27.02
CA ARG A 46 1.91 20.02 27.58
C ARG A 46 1.29 18.97 26.65
N PRO A 47 2.08 17.98 26.19
CA PRO A 47 1.56 16.86 25.39
C PRO A 47 0.35 16.20 26.05
N SER A 48 -0.74 16.01 25.30
CA SER A 48 -1.99 15.44 25.80
C SER A 48 -2.45 14.25 24.92
N PRO A 49 -3.12 13.22 25.47
CA PRO A 49 -3.69 12.14 24.65
C PRO A 49 -4.64 12.71 23.60
N LEU A 50 -4.62 12.17 22.37
CA LEU A 50 -5.38 12.71 21.22
C LEU A 50 -6.86 12.96 21.54
N ALA A 51 -7.52 12.03 22.23
CA ALA A 51 -8.93 12.14 22.63
C ALA A 51 -9.24 13.21 23.71
N ARG A 52 -8.24 13.99 24.17
CA ARG A 52 -8.43 15.24 24.95
C ARG A 52 -8.21 16.51 24.11
N LEU A 53 -7.87 16.33 22.84
CA LEU A 53 -7.64 17.39 21.86
C LEU A 53 -8.73 17.39 20.77
N PHE A 54 -9.70 16.47 20.82
CA PHE A 54 -10.83 16.46 19.90
C PHE A 54 -11.64 17.76 20.06
N ASP A 55 -11.67 18.54 18.99
CA ASP A 55 -12.33 19.84 18.87
C ASP A 55 -13.46 19.83 17.83
N ASN A 56 -13.48 18.84 16.93
CA ASN A 56 -14.45 18.71 15.85
C ASN A 56 -15.30 17.41 15.94
N LYS A 57 -16.48 17.42 15.30
CA LYS A 57 -17.46 16.32 15.27
C LYS A 57 -17.61 15.77 13.85
N ALA A 58 -16.88 14.72 13.48
CA ALA A 58 -17.03 14.15 12.15
C ALA A 58 -18.25 13.24 12.00
N ILE A 59 -18.79 12.66 13.09
CA ILE A 59 -19.73 11.53 13.03
C ILE A 59 -21.12 11.93 13.57
N SER A 60 -22.18 11.75 12.77
CA SER A 60 -23.58 11.87 13.19
C SER A 60 -24.33 10.53 13.20
N ASP A 61 -25.47 10.50 13.87
CA ASP A 61 -26.44 9.40 13.75
C ASP A 61 -27.40 9.72 12.60
N ASP A 62 -27.77 8.73 11.80
CA ASP A 62 -28.65 8.90 10.62
C ASP A 62 -30.03 9.48 10.98
N ALA A 63 -30.53 9.28 12.20
CA ALA A 63 -31.78 9.86 12.68
C ALA A 63 -31.62 11.31 13.20
N GLY A 64 -30.39 11.85 13.21
CA GLY A 64 -30.06 13.21 13.64
C GLY A 64 -28.80 13.74 12.95
N PRO A 65 -28.80 13.89 11.61
CA PRO A 65 -27.60 14.21 10.83
C PRO A 65 -26.95 15.53 11.25
N GLY A 66 -27.74 16.58 11.53
CA GLY A 66 -27.29 17.88 12.03
C GLY A 66 -26.75 17.91 13.47
N ALA A 67 -26.47 16.76 14.09
CA ALA A 67 -25.79 16.68 15.38
C ALA A 67 -24.26 16.88 15.28
N ALA A 68 -23.71 16.72 14.08
CA ALA A 68 -22.28 16.81 13.75
C ALA A 68 -22.06 17.67 12.51
N ASP A 69 -20.82 18.11 12.32
CA ASP A 69 -20.39 18.96 11.22
C ASP A 69 -18.90 18.69 11.01
N PHE A 70 -18.56 18.05 9.89
CA PHE A 70 -17.22 17.57 9.58
C PHE A 70 -16.45 18.53 8.68
N ASP A 71 -17.15 19.16 7.74
CA ASP A 71 -16.60 19.99 6.66
C ASP A 71 -16.94 21.48 6.80
N GLY A 72 -17.62 21.88 7.88
CA GLY A 72 -18.09 23.25 8.09
C GLY A 72 -19.31 23.63 7.24
N ALA A 73 -19.87 22.68 6.50
CA ALA A 73 -21.09 22.83 5.70
C ALA A 73 -22.26 21.99 6.25
N GLY A 74 -22.09 21.34 7.39
CA GLY A 74 -23.10 20.51 8.04
C GLY A 74 -23.13 19.05 7.56
N HIS A 75 -22.13 18.59 6.79
CA HIS A 75 -22.03 17.19 6.40
C HIS A 75 -21.23 16.37 7.42
N SER A 76 -21.46 15.06 7.49
CA SER A 76 -20.81 14.17 8.45
C SER A 76 -20.83 12.70 8.03
N LEU A 77 -19.93 11.92 8.62
CA LEU A 77 -19.84 10.46 8.49
C LEU A 77 -21.06 9.81 9.18
N SER A 78 -21.69 8.84 8.51
CA SER A 78 -22.74 8.02 9.12
C SER A 78 -22.15 7.06 10.16
N ALA A 79 -22.64 7.13 11.40
CA ALA A 79 -22.30 6.16 12.45
C ALA A 79 -22.79 4.74 12.13
N GLN A 80 -23.90 4.63 11.40
CA GLN A 80 -24.52 3.39 10.96
C GLN A 80 -23.65 2.71 9.89
N ASP A 81 -23.20 3.43 8.87
CA ASP A 81 -22.28 2.91 7.85
C ASP A 81 -20.94 2.48 8.47
N LEU A 82 -20.38 3.28 9.39
CA LEU A 82 -19.18 2.90 10.16
C LEU A 82 -19.42 1.61 10.96
N ALA A 83 -20.56 1.47 11.62
CA ALA A 83 -20.91 0.28 12.39
C ALA A 83 -21.18 -0.96 11.51
N ALA A 84 -21.64 -0.76 10.27
CA ALA A 84 -21.81 -1.80 9.25
C ALA A 84 -20.46 -2.25 8.68
N ALA A 85 -19.55 -1.32 8.38
CA ALA A 85 -18.15 -1.54 8.02
C ALA A 85 -17.33 -2.21 9.14
N GLY A 86 -17.86 -2.23 10.38
CA GLY A 86 -17.23 -2.82 11.56
C GLY A 86 -16.37 -1.85 12.39
N TRP A 87 -16.31 -0.58 11.99
CA TRP A 87 -15.55 0.51 12.62
C TRP A 87 -16.33 1.09 13.82
N ARG A 88 -16.47 0.28 14.88
CA ARG A 88 -17.28 0.61 16.07
C ARG A 88 -16.49 1.45 17.10
N PRO A 89 -17.13 2.36 17.86
CA PRO A 89 -16.45 3.25 18.80
C PRO A 89 -15.50 2.54 19.77
N GLY A 90 -14.24 3.00 19.83
CA GLY A 90 -13.20 2.43 20.68
C GLY A 90 -12.64 1.06 20.23
N SER A 91 -12.97 0.61 19.02
CA SER A 91 -12.35 -0.56 18.38
C SER A 91 -10.86 -0.34 18.08
N ARG A 92 -10.15 -1.42 17.76
CA ARG A 92 -8.75 -1.37 17.30
C ARG A 92 -8.68 -1.83 15.85
N LEU A 93 -8.12 -0.98 15.00
CA LEU A 93 -7.96 -1.21 13.57
C LEU A 93 -6.48 -1.47 13.28
N THR A 94 -6.16 -2.52 12.54
CA THR A 94 -4.81 -2.67 11.97
C THR A 94 -4.87 -2.20 10.53
N LEU A 95 -4.08 -1.18 10.20
CA LEU A 95 -4.01 -0.57 8.87
C LEU A 95 -2.54 -0.35 8.54
N ASP A 96 -2.09 -0.85 7.39
CA ASP A 96 -0.67 -0.88 6.98
C ASP A 96 0.29 -1.39 8.08
N GLY A 97 -0.09 -2.43 8.83
CA GLY A 97 0.69 -2.97 9.95
C GLY A 97 0.77 -2.07 11.19
N ALA A 98 0.07 -0.94 11.24
CA ALA A 98 -0.04 -0.06 12.41
C ALA A 98 -1.38 -0.30 13.14
N ARG A 99 -1.32 -0.42 14.47
CA ARG A 99 -2.52 -0.69 15.30
C ARG A 99 -3.10 0.60 15.88
N LEU A 100 -4.08 1.15 15.20
CA LEU A 100 -4.80 2.37 15.55
C LEU A 100 -5.97 2.06 16.50
N GLY A 101 -6.35 3.03 17.33
CA GLY A 101 -7.59 2.99 18.11
C GLY A 101 -8.60 3.96 17.51
N TRP A 102 -9.76 3.46 17.10
CA TRP A 102 -10.87 4.28 16.62
C TRP A 102 -11.45 5.12 17.79
N PRO A 103 -11.90 6.37 17.59
CA PRO A 103 -12.47 7.20 18.65
C PRO A 103 -13.54 6.46 19.47
N ARG A 104 -13.53 6.63 20.81
CA ARG A 104 -14.54 6.05 21.72
C ARG A 104 -15.54 7.13 22.15
N THR A 105 -16.26 7.62 21.15
CA THR A 105 -17.20 8.74 21.23
C THR A 105 -18.59 8.27 20.80
N ALA A 106 -19.62 9.01 21.20
CA ALA A 106 -20.96 8.84 20.65
C ALA A 106 -21.13 9.79 19.44
N PRO A 107 -22.02 9.49 18.48
CA PRO A 107 -22.32 10.41 17.39
C PRO A 107 -22.77 11.78 17.92
N GLY A 108 -22.36 12.86 17.26
CA GLY A 108 -22.60 14.24 17.68
C GLY A 108 -21.71 14.74 18.84
N ALA A 109 -20.82 13.91 19.39
CA ALA A 109 -19.73 14.34 20.27
C ALA A 109 -18.44 14.57 19.46
N ALA A 110 -17.50 15.35 19.99
CA ALA A 110 -16.23 15.60 19.30
C ALA A 110 -15.38 14.31 19.23
N ASP A 111 -14.94 13.94 18.03
CA ASP A 111 -14.35 12.64 17.71
C ASP A 111 -13.04 12.71 16.90
N ASN A 112 -12.70 13.90 16.38
CA ASN A 112 -11.48 14.16 15.61
C ASN A 112 -10.84 15.50 16.01
N VAL A 113 -9.56 15.68 15.67
CA VAL A 113 -8.82 16.94 15.81
C VAL A 113 -8.72 17.63 14.44
N VAL A 114 -9.04 18.92 14.35
CA VAL A 114 -8.62 19.78 13.22
C VAL A 114 -7.19 20.24 13.49
N ALA A 115 -6.22 19.84 12.68
CA ALA A 115 -4.81 19.99 13.01
C ALA A 115 -4.28 21.44 12.85
N ASP A 116 -4.09 22.17 13.96
CA ASP A 116 -3.34 23.43 14.02
C ASP A 116 -2.14 23.40 15.00
N GLY A 117 -1.37 22.31 14.97
CA GLY A 117 -0.14 22.18 15.76
C GLY A 117 -0.37 21.82 17.23
N GLN A 118 -1.53 21.24 17.58
CA GLN A 118 -1.75 20.60 18.88
C GLN A 118 -0.62 19.58 19.17
N THR A 119 -0.19 19.47 20.42
CA THR A 119 0.86 18.52 20.82
C THR A 119 0.25 17.27 21.46
N VAL A 120 0.30 16.15 20.72
CA VAL A 120 -0.20 14.84 21.11
C VAL A 120 0.86 14.09 21.93
N ALA A 121 0.47 13.54 23.07
CA ALA A 121 1.27 12.58 23.83
C ALA A 121 1.24 11.20 23.14
N LEU A 122 2.40 10.73 22.69
CA LEU A 122 2.57 9.44 22.03
C LEU A 122 3.96 8.87 22.37
N HIS A 123 4.03 7.58 22.64
CA HIS A 123 5.24 6.90 23.10
C HIS A 123 5.50 5.61 22.32
N GLY A 124 6.76 5.18 22.27
CA GLY A 124 7.21 3.97 21.58
C GLY A 124 8.23 4.23 20.49
N GLN A 125 8.69 3.15 19.86
CA GLN A 125 9.77 3.13 18.87
C GLN A 125 9.31 2.35 17.63
N GLY A 126 9.56 2.88 16.43
CA GLY A 126 8.98 2.35 15.19
C GLY A 126 9.71 2.80 13.92
N SER A 127 9.16 2.42 12.77
CA SER A 127 9.61 2.86 11.43
C SER A 127 8.87 4.11 10.96
N ALA A 128 7.63 4.28 11.40
CA ALA A 128 6.74 5.37 11.01
C ALA A 128 5.76 5.74 12.12
N LEU A 129 5.16 6.92 11.99
CA LEU A 129 3.86 7.22 12.58
C LEU A 129 2.80 6.98 11.51
N THR A 130 1.75 6.24 11.84
CA THR A 130 0.56 6.14 10.98
C THR A 130 -0.55 6.96 11.60
N PHE A 131 -1.14 7.84 10.80
CA PHE A 131 -2.29 8.66 11.15
C PHE A 131 -3.52 8.13 10.41
N LEU A 132 -4.68 8.21 11.05
CA LEU A 132 -5.98 8.00 10.44
C LEU A 132 -6.60 9.37 10.20
N VAL A 133 -6.75 9.73 8.93
CA VAL A 133 -7.01 11.11 8.49
C VAL A 133 -8.03 11.20 7.36
N ALA A 134 -8.55 12.41 7.16
CA ALA A 134 -9.09 12.87 5.90
C ALA A 134 -8.91 14.40 5.81
N GLY A 135 -8.85 14.92 4.59
CA GLY A 135 -9.02 16.34 4.32
C GLY A 135 -10.49 16.66 4.02
N THR A 136 -10.89 17.91 4.25
CA THR A 136 -12.16 18.48 3.79
C THR A 136 -11.86 19.76 3.01
N GLY A 137 -12.15 19.80 1.71
CA GLY A 137 -11.91 20.98 0.86
C GLY A 137 -13.09 21.95 0.83
N THR A 138 -12.81 23.27 0.75
CA THR A 138 -13.86 24.31 0.63
C THR A 138 -14.23 24.66 -0.82
N GLU A 139 -13.43 24.25 -1.81
CA GLU A 139 -13.86 24.26 -3.21
C GLU A 139 -14.82 23.08 -3.47
N GLY A 140 -16.07 23.41 -3.80
CA GLY A 140 -17.19 22.46 -3.80
C GLY A 140 -16.99 21.22 -4.67
N VAL A 141 -17.46 20.08 -4.17
CA VAL A 141 -17.24 18.74 -4.73
C VAL A 141 -17.45 18.70 -6.25
N PRO A 142 -16.40 18.46 -7.05
CA PRO A 142 -16.57 18.32 -8.50
C PRO A 142 -17.31 17.01 -8.78
N ALA A 143 -18.36 17.09 -9.60
CA ALA A 143 -19.35 16.02 -9.74
C ALA A 143 -18.71 14.65 -10.03
N ALA A 144 -19.22 13.60 -9.37
CA ALA A 144 -18.71 12.24 -9.46
C ALA A 144 -18.43 11.79 -10.92
N GLY A 145 -17.18 11.44 -11.21
CA GLY A 145 -16.71 11.03 -12.54
C GLY A 145 -16.08 12.13 -13.41
N THR A 146 -15.98 13.38 -12.93
CA THR A 146 -15.30 14.48 -13.66
C THR A 146 -13.77 14.42 -13.66
N GLY A 147 -13.16 13.63 -12.76
CA GLY A 147 -11.72 13.32 -12.78
C GLY A 147 -10.79 14.34 -12.13
N THR A 148 -11.31 15.46 -11.60
CA THR A 148 -10.58 16.35 -10.70
C THR A 148 -10.74 15.88 -9.25
N GLU A 149 -9.67 15.33 -8.68
CA GLU A 149 -9.59 15.10 -7.22
C GLU A 149 -9.52 16.46 -6.49
N GLY A 150 -10.21 16.58 -5.34
CA GLY A 150 -10.07 17.74 -4.47
C GLY A 150 -8.65 17.83 -3.89
N ALA A 151 -8.12 19.05 -3.79
CA ALA A 151 -6.74 19.29 -3.38
C ALA A 151 -6.46 18.70 -1.97
N PRO A 152 -5.49 17.77 -1.82
CA PRO A 152 -5.30 17.05 -0.58
C PRO A 152 -4.59 17.93 0.48
N ALA A 153 -5.21 18.08 1.64
CA ALA A 153 -4.71 18.91 2.74
C ALA A 153 -3.31 18.47 3.16
N THR A 154 -2.29 19.28 2.86
CA THR A 154 -0.88 18.95 3.06
C THR A 154 -0.20 20.00 3.92
N SER A 155 0.36 19.58 5.06
CA SER A 155 1.03 20.48 6.01
C SER A 155 2.14 19.75 6.77
N THR A 156 2.98 20.49 7.49
CA THR A 156 4.17 19.95 8.17
C THR A 156 4.03 19.92 9.70
N GLY A 157 4.21 18.74 10.28
CA GLY A 157 4.22 18.51 11.73
C GLY A 157 5.64 18.31 12.29
N THR A 158 5.76 17.93 13.55
CA THR A 158 7.06 17.65 14.18
C THR A 158 6.99 16.51 15.21
N VAL A 159 7.78 15.46 14.99
CA VAL A 159 8.05 14.43 16.01
C VAL A 159 9.10 14.95 16.98
N ARG A 160 8.83 14.86 18.28
CA ARG A 160 9.80 15.08 19.36
C ARG A 160 10.14 13.74 20.01
N TYR A 161 11.43 13.47 20.22
CA TYR A 161 11.95 12.20 20.74
C TYR A 161 12.44 12.36 22.19
N ARG A 162 12.55 11.24 22.94
CA ARG A 162 12.99 11.27 24.35
C ARG A 162 14.43 11.73 24.56
N ASP A 163 15.27 11.66 23.52
CA ASP A 163 16.64 12.18 23.51
C ASP A 163 16.72 13.71 23.33
N GLY A 164 15.58 14.41 23.34
CA GLY A 164 15.49 15.86 23.11
C GLY A 164 15.58 16.27 21.63
N SER A 165 15.82 15.32 20.72
CA SER A 165 15.87 15.61 19.29
C SER A 165 14.47 15.76 18.68
N ARG A 166 14.43 16.31 17.46
CA ARG A 166 13.20 16.49 16.67
C ARG A 166 13.41 16.18 15.19
N SER A 167 12.35 15.73 14.52
CA SER A 167 12.26 15.67 13.06
C SER A 167 10.95 16.28 12.60
N ALA A 168 10.99 17.13 11.57
CA ALA A 168 9.80 17.50 10.83
C ALA A 168 9.25 16.29 10.08
N TYR A 169 7.97 16.32 9.72
CA TYR A 169 7.35 15.41 8.76
C TYR A 169 6.31 16.17 7.94
N GLU A 170 6.06 15.74 6.73
CA GLU A 170 4.94 16.19 5.89
C GLU A 170 3.79 15.17 6.05
N LEU A 171 2.56 15.66 6.14
CA LEU A 171 1.35 14.83 6.19
C LEU A 171 0.35 15.37 5.18
N THR A 172 0.04 14.54 4.19
CA THR A 172 -0.98 14.76 3.17
C THR A 172 -2.20 13.92 3.52
N ALA A 173 -3.33 14.55 3.82
CA ALA A 173 -4.62 13.90 3.99
C ALA A 173 -5.44 14.09 2.70
N PRO A 174 -5.77 13.02 1.95
CA PRO A 174 -6.62 13.14 0.78
C PRO A 174 -8.05 13.53 1.17
N ASP A 175 -8.76 14.21 0.27
CA ASP A 175 -10.13 14.65 0.52
C ASP A 175 -11.10 13.48 0.70
N TRP A 176 -12.06 13.63 1.63
CA TRP A 176 -13.01 12.59 2.00
C TRP A 176 -14.06 12.27 0.92
N ARG A 177 -14.46 13.24 0.09
CA ARG A 177 -15.55 13.12 -0.91
C ARG A 177 -15.04 12.78 -2.31
N SER A 178 -13.83 13.22 -2.65
CA SER A 178 -13.26 13.18 -4.00
C SER A 178 -11.90 12.47 -4.12
N GLY A 179 -11.22 12.18 -3.01
CA GLY A 179 -9.90 11.55 -3.04
C GLY A 179 -9.88 10.07 -3.50
N PRO A 180 -8.67 9.51 -3.73
CA PRO A 180 -8.50 8.23 -4.42
C PRO A 180 -9.05 7.03 -3.63
N LEU A 181 -9.96 6.29 -4.28
CA LEU A 181 -10.52 5.04 -3.76
C LEU A 181 -9.49 3.91 -3.62
N SER A 182 -8.32 4.04 -4.24
CA SER A 182 -7.23 3.06 -4.27
C SER A 182 -6.32 3.05 -3.05
N THR A 183 -6.27 4.15 -2.28
CA THR A 183 -5.44 4.28 -1.05
C THR A 183 -6.25 4.52 0.23
N LYS A 184 -7.57 4.37 0.19
CA LYS A 184 -8.43 4.51 1.37
C LYS A 184 -8.23 3.37 2.37
N ALA A 185 -8.47 3.65 3.65
CA ALA A 185 -8.64 2.66 4.69
C ALA A 185 -10.10 2.14 4.76
N VAL A 186 -11.09 2.98 4.49
CA VAL A 186 -12.52 2.60 4.37
C VAL A 186 -13.26 3.59 3.46
N ALA A 187 -14.31 3.11 2.78
CA ALA A 187 -15.34 3.96 2.17
C ALA A 187 -16.69 3.67 2.83
N LEU A 188 -17.53 4.69 2.97
CA LEU A 188 -18.89 4.62 3.49
C LEU A 188 -19.86 5.00 2.37
N PRO A 189 -20.93 4.21 2.11
CA PRO A 189 -21.84 4.47 1.00
C PRO A 189 -22.61 5.79 1.11
N HIS A 190 -22.80 6.33 2.33
CA HIS A 190 -23.54 7.57 2.55
C HIS A 190 -22.73 8.64 3.28
N VAL A 191 -23.19 9.87 3.12
CA VAL A 191 -22.86 11.03 3.95
C VAL A 191 -24.15 11.59 4.51
N ASN A 192 -24.15 11.89 5.80
CA ASN A 192 -25.22 12.58 6.49
C ASN A 192 -25.05 14.09 6.28
N GLY A 193 -26.13 14.84 6.05
CA GLY A 193 -26.09 16.28 5.80
C GLY A 193 -27.39 17.01 6.15
N PRO A 194 -27.50 18.32 5.87
CA PRO A 194 -28.67 19.13 6.25
C PRO A 194 -29.99 18.63 5.66
N ASP A 195 -29.96 18.11 4.43
CA ASP A 195 -31.12 17.56 3.71
C ASP A 195 -31.35 16.06 3.96
N GLY A 196 -30.59 15.43 4.86
CA GLY A 196 -30.62 13.98 5.13
C GLY A 196 -29.41 13.24 4.58
N GLN A 197 -29.59 11.98 4.14
CA GLN A 197 -28.50 11.16 3.61
C GLN A 197 -28.31 11.33 2.11
N SER A 198 -27.05 11.44 1.66
CA SER A 198 -26.68 11.41 0.23
C SER A 198 -25.67 10.30 -0.04
N ALA A 199 -25.95 9.50 -1.08
CA ALA A 199 -25.06 8.47 -1.62
C ALA A 199 -24.26 8.94 -2.85
N GLN A 200 -24.32 10.23 -3.20
CA GLN A 200 -23.81 10.72 -4.49
C GLN A 200 -22.27 10.76 -4.55
N ASP A 201 -21.62 11.13 -3.45
CA ASP A 201 -20.16 11.05 -3.30
C ASP A 201 -19.85 10.34 -1.95
N PRO A 202 -19.50 9.05 -1.94
CA PRO A 202 -19.30 8.29 -0.70
C PRO A 202 -18.14 8.86 0.13
N ALA A 203 -18.22 8.79 1.45
CA ALA A 203 -17.14 9.26 2.32
C ALA A 203 -15.96 8.29 2.35
N ARG A 204 -14.74 8.80 2.54
CA ARG A 204 -13.50 8.02 2.66
C ARG A 204 -12.67 8.48 3.85
N LEU A 205 -11.99 7.54 4.50
CA LEU A 205 -10.92 7.80 5.47
C LEU A 205 -9.63 7.09 5.03
N TYR A 206 -8.47 7.64 5.39
CA TYR A 206 -7.17 7.21 4.89
C TYR A 206 -6.20 6.89 6.03
N ALA A 207 -5.43 5.81 5.87
CA ALA A 207 -4.24 5.56 6.68
C ALA A 207 -3.04 6.20 5.96
N VAL A 208 -2.35 7.13 6.62
CA VAL A 208 -1.20 7.83 6.04
C VAL A 208 -0.01 7.71 6.98
N SER A 209 1.10 7.17 6.47
CA SER A 209 2.29 6.85 7.25
C SER A 209 3.47 7.77 6.92
N VAL A 210 4.09 8.37 7.94
CA VAL A 210 5.23 9.30 7.83
C VAL A 210 6.44 8.74 8.58
N PRO A 211 7.68 8.94 8.10
CA PRO A 211 8.85 8.27 8.65
C PRO A 211 9.22 8.70 10.08
N LEU A 212 9.71 7.74 10.87
CA LEU A 212 10.37 7.98 12.16
C LEU A 212 11.89 7.86 12.01
N ARG A 213 12.63 8.58 12.85
CA ARG A 213 14.07 8.35 12.98
C ARG A 213 14.34 7.00 13.62
N ALA A 214 14.95 6.10 12.85
CA ALA A 214 15.40 4.80 13.33
C ALA A 214 16.19 4.92 14.65
N GLY A 215 15.98 3.94 15.54
CA GLY A 215 16.64 3.90 16.84
C GLY A 215 16.04 4.82 17.93
N ARG A 216 15.18 5.80 17.62
CA ARG A 216 14.70 6.79 18.61
C ARG A 216 13.29 6.51 19.13
N GLU A 217 13.07 6.73 20.43
CA GLU A 217 11.73 6.64 21.04
C GLU A 217 11.01 8.00 20.97
N VAL A 218 9.74 7.97 20.54
CA VAL A 218 8.86 9.14 20.46
C VAL A 218 8.45 9.59 21.87
N ALA A 219 8.47 10.90 22.11
CA ALA A 219 7.98 11.54 23.33
C ALA A 219 6.64 12.26 23.12
N SER A 220 6.47 12.92 21.98
CA SER A 220 5.24 13.60 21.58
C SER A 220 5.25 13.92 20.08
N VAL A 221 4.07 14.06 19.49
CA VAL A 221 3.88 14.49 18.10
C VAL A 221 3.20 15.86 18.11
N VAL A 222 3.83 16.86 17.51
CA VAL A 222 3.15 18.10 17.13
C VAL A 222 2.46 17.83 15.81
N LEU A 223 1.15 17.96 15.76
CA LEU A 223 0.38 17.84 14.50
C LEU A 223 0.85 18.89 13.47
N PRO A 224 0.48 18.74 12.19
CA PRO A 224 0.61 19.83 11.24
C PRO A 224 -0.16 21.07 11.69
N ARG A 225 0.19 22.24 11.15
CA ARG A 225 -0.65 23.45 11.25
C ARG A 225 -1.79 23.40 10.24
N ASP A 226 -2.80 24.22 10.46
CA ASP A 226 -3.84 24.51 9.47
C ASP A 226 -3.15 24.95 8.15
N PRO A 227 -3.37 24.27 7.00
CA PRO A 227 -2.84 24.70 5.72
C PRO A 227 -3.56 25.93 5.14
N GLY A 228 -4.72 26.29 5.71
CA GLY A 228 -5.48 27.51 5.44
C GLY A 228 -6.91 27.25 4.93
N PRO A 229 -7.70 28.31 4.71
CA PRO A 229 -9.16 28.25 4.48
C PRO A 229 -9.63 27.59 3.16
N ALA A 230 -8.71 26.91 2.46
CA ALA A 230 -9.00 26.09 1.28
C ALA A 230 -9.27 24.62 1.65
N ALA A 231 -8.69 24.09 2.74
CA ALA A 231 -8.96 22.74 3.22
C ALA A 231 -8.50 22.50 4.67
N ASP A 232 -9.31 21.83 5.49
CA ASP A 232 -8.90 21.37 6.82
C ASP A 232 -8.22 19.99 6.80
N LEU A 233 -7.37 19.71 7.79
CA LEU A 233 -6.71 18.40 7.97
C LEU A 233 -7.18 17.76 9.28
N HIS A 234 -7.99 16.71 9.16
CA HIS A 234 -8.59 16.03 10.32
C HIS A 234 -7.80 14.79 10.75
N VAL A 235 -7.59 14.63 12.06
CA VAL A 235 -6.87 13.50 12.67
C VAL A 235 -7.78 12.77 13.67
N PHE A 236 -8.16 11.53 13.32
CA PHE A 236 -8.99 10.64 14.15
C PHE A 236 -8.16 9.79 15.11
N ALA A 237 -7.00 9.32 14.64
CA ALA A 237 -6.09 8.47 15.42
C ALA A 237 -4.64 8.63 14.95
N VAL A 238 -3.69 8.34 15.84
CA VAL A 238 -2.26 8.23 15.50
C VAL A 238 -1.63 7.09 16.29
N ALA A 239 -0.75 6.31 15.65
CA ALA A 239 -0.04 5.20 16.27
C ALA A 239 1.42 5.11 15.79
N VAL A 240 2.30 4.55 16.62
CA VAL A 240 3.67 4.19 16.20
C VAL A 240 3.63 2.85 15.47
N LYS A 241 4.01 2.84 14.19
CA LYS A 241 4.14 1.63 13.37
C LYS A 241 5.41 0.88 13.79
N SER A 242 5.24 -0.31 14.38
CA SER A 242 6.35 -1.09 14.93
C SER A 242 7.33 -1.54 13.84
N ASN A 243 8.64 -1.41 14.12
CA ASN A 243 9.71 -1.93 13.27
C ASN A 243 9.66 -3.46 13.04
N SER A 244 8.79 -4.17 13.77
CA SER A 244 8.76 -5.64 13.80
C SER A 244 10.16 -6.26 14.06
N PRO A 245 10.95 -5.73 15.02
CA PRO A 245 12.33 -6.17 15.21
C PRO A 245 12.36 -7.64 15.65
N GLY A 246 13.25 -8.43 15.06
CA GLY A 246 13.28 -9.87 15.30
C GLY A 246 12.08 -10.61 14.71
N ARG A 247 11.55 -10.16 13.56
CA ARG A 247 10.72 -10.96 12.65
C ARG A 247 11.30 -10.94 11.24
N THR A 248 11.00 -11.99 10.47
CA THR A 248 11.33 -12.11 9.05
C THR A 248 10.07 -12.54 8.31
N GLY A 249 9.64 -11.77 7.31
CA GLY A 249 8.61 -12.25 6.38
C GLY A 249 9.16 -13.43 5.58
N SER A 250 8.47 -14.58 5.63
CA SER A 250 8.90 -15.83 4.97
C SER A 250 8.22 -16.04 3.61
N TRP A 251 6.97 -15.62 3.51
CA TRP A 251 6.17 -15.62 2.28
C TRP A 251 5.18 -14.44 2.32
N SER A 252 4.79 -13.93 1.15
CA SER A 252 3.70 -12.96 0.99
C SER A 252 3.08 -13.03 -0.40
N ALA A 253 1.92 -12.40 -0.55
CA ALA A 253 1.34 -12.04 -1.83
C ALA A 253 0.50 -10.76 -1.71
N SER A 254 0.53 -9.92 -2.76
CA SER A 254 -0.23 -8.66 -2.82
C SER A 254 -1.73 -8.89 -3.04
N THR A 255 -2.61 -8.14 -2.36
CA THR A 255 -4.02 -8.11 -2.75
C THR A 255 -4.18 -7.39 -4.10
N ALA A 256 -4.60 -8.15 -5.12
CA ALA A 256 -4.73 -7.70 -6.50
C ALA A 256 -6.12 -7.11 -6.85
N GLY A 257 -7.12 -7.31 -5.99
CA GLY A 257 -8.43 -6.64 -6.06
C GLY A 257 -9.51 -7.38 -5.27
N TYR A 258 -10.67 -6.75 -5.09
CA TYR A 258 -11.86 -7.35 -4.49
C TYR A 258 -12.74 -7.97 -5.59
N ARG A 259 -13.13 -9.24 -5.43
CA ARG A 259 -13.74 -10.05 -6.50
C ARG A 259 -14.84 -10.95 -6.02
N ALA A 260 -15.79 -11.24 -6.91
CA ALA A 260 -16.80 -12.26 -6.70
C ALA A 260 -16.14 -13.64 -6.53
N VAL A 261 -16.55 -14.37 -5.50
CA VAL A 261 -16.08 -15.71 -5.15
C VAL A 261 -17.24 -16.52 -4.58
N GLY A 262 -17.10 -17.84 -4.52
CA GLY A 262 -18.10 -18.68 -3.85
C GLY A 262 -19.45 -18.73 -4.58
N PRO A 263 -20.59 -18.68 -3.86
CA PRO A 263 -20.73 -18.46 -2.42
C PRO A 263 -20.03 -19.52 -1.57
N TRP A 264 -19.31 -19.07 -0.55
CA TRP A 264 -18.70 -19.92 0.46
C TRP A 264 -19.49 -19.77 1.77
N THR A 265 -20.48 -20.63 2.01
CA THR A 265 -21.22 -20.71 3.27
C THR A 265 -20.65 -21.82 4.14
N ASP A 266 -20.26 -21.48 5.36
CA ASP A 266 -19.69 -22.37 6.38
C ASP A 266 -18.64 -23.36 5.81
N ARG A 267 -17.58 -22.79 5.22
CA ARG A 267 -16.51 -23.53 4.52
C ARG A 267 -15.14 -23.24 5.14
N THR A 268 -14.22 -24.19 5.00
CA THR A 268 -12.81 -24.01 5.32
C THR A 268 -11.97 -23.95 4.05
N LEU A 269 -11.29 -22.82 3.86
CA LEU A 269 -10.22 -22.65 2.88
C LEU A 269 -8.96 -23.37 3.38
N ARG A 270 -8.17 -23.96 2.48
CA ARG A 270 -6.83 -24.48 2.79
C ARG A 270 -5.84 -24.01 1.73
N LEU A 271 -5.09 -22.97 2.06
CA LEU A 271 -4.23 -22.25 1.16
C LEU A 271 -2.81 -22.83 1.17
N VAL A 272 -2.31 -23.20 -0.01
CA VAL A 272 -0.93 -23.67 -0.21
C VAL A 272 -0.03 -22.46 -0.46
N VAL A 273 0.96 -22.26 0.42
CA VAL A 273 1.96 -21.18 0.31
C VAL A 273 3.37 -21.75 0.46
N HIS A 274 4.37 -21.12 -0.14
CA HIS A 274 5.75 -21.63 -0.12
C HIS A 274 6.65 -20.71 0.72
N ALA A 275 7.04 -21.18 1.90
CA ALA A 275 7.81 -20.44 2.89
C ALA A 275 9.30 -20.44 2.54
N GLY A 276 9.83 -19.28 2.15
CA GLY A 276 11.23 -19.14 1.78
C GLY A 276 12.19 -19.19 2.97
N ALA A 277 11.83 -18.54 4.09
CA ALA A 277 12.67 -18.47 5.30
C ALA A 277 12.10 -19.31 6.46
N GLY A 278 12.94 -20.16 7.05
CA GLY A 278 12.56 -20.96 8.22
C GLY A 278 12.67 -20.20 9.54
N GLY A 279 11.92 -20.62 10.55
CA GLY A 279 11.97 -20.05 11.90
C GLY A 279 11.20 -20.86 12.96
N PRO A 280 11.41 -20.59 14.26
CA PRO A 280 10.90 -21.41 15.36
C PRO A 280 9.41 -21.19 15.70
N ARG A 281 8.83 -20.08 15.26
CA ARG A 281 7.42 -19.69 15.47
C ARG A 281 6.91 -19.00 14.21
N ALA A 282 5.62 -19.15 13.93
CA ALA A 282 4.94 -18.56 12.79
C ALA A 282 3.92 -17.51 13.21
N ARG A 283 3.63 -16.58 12.30
CA ARG A 283 2.41 -15.75 12.30
C ARG A 283 1.82 -15.71 10.90
N ILE A 284 0.50 -15.63 10.81
CA ILE A 284 -0.19 -15.35 9.55
C ILE A 284 -0.72 -13.90 9.55
N ARG A 285 -0.75 -13.29 8.38
CA ARG A 285 -1.35 -11.98 8.11
C ARG A 285 -2.53 -12.16 7.18
N LEU A 286 -3.70 -11.75 7.67
CA LEU A 286 -4.97 -11.74 6.94
C LEU A 286 -5.37 -10.28 6.70
N ALA A 287 -5.98 -9.97 5.56
CA ALA A 287 -6.46 -8.64 5.25
C ALA A 287 -7.84 -8.70 4.58
N ASN A 288 -8.69 -7.73 4.94
CA ASN A 288 -10.01 -7.49 4.35
C ASN A 288 -9.97 -6.26 3.41
N THR A 289 -8.84 -6.07 2.72
CA THR A 289 -8.53 -4.93 1.86
C THR A 289 -9.62 -4.68 0.82
N PHE A 290 -9.96 -3.41 0.57
CA PHE A 290 -10.96 -3.00 -0.44
C PHE A 290 -12.42 -3.47 -0.18
N ALA A 291 -12.68 -4.31 0.83
CA ALA A 291 -14.02 -4.74 1.18
C ALA A 291 -14.81 -3.62 1.89
N ALA A 292 -16.11 -3.50 1.59
CA ALA A 292 -17.02 -2.56 2.23
C ALA A 292 -17.65 -3.09 3.55
N ALA A 293 -17.51 -4.39 3.82
CA ALA A 293 -18.10 -5.08 4.98
C ALA A 293 -17.04 -5.90 5.73
N PRO A 294 -17.22 -6.14 7.04
CA PRO A 294 -16.33 -7.00 7.82
C PRO A 294 -16.45 -8.46 7.41
N VAL A 295 -15.35 -9.22 7.53
CA VAL A 295 -15.33 -10.68 7.41
C VAL A 295 -15.07 -11.33 8.76
N ASP A 296 -15.79 -12.40 9.06
CA ASP A 296 -15.56 -13.23 10.25
C ASP A 296 -14.71 -14.45 9.88
N ILE A 297 -13.68 -14.70 10.69
CA ILE A 297 -12.80 -15.87 10.64
C ILE A 297 -13.10 -16.71 11.88
N GLY A 298 -13.72 -17.88 11.72
CA GLY A 298 -14.15 -18.71 12.85
C GLY A 298 -12.99 -19.44 13.53
N ALA A 299 -12.08 -19.98 12.72
CA ALA A 299 -10.86 -20.66 13.13
C ALA A 299 -9.77 -20.50 12.07
N ALA A 300 -8.51 -20.69 12.45
CA ALA A 300 -7.39 -20.83 11.51
C ALA A 300 -6.35 -21.84 12.02
N SER A 301 -5.58 -22.45 11.10
CA SER A 301 -4.50 -23.38 11.44
C SER A 301 -3.32 -23.28 10.46
N VAL A 302 -2.17 -23.80 10.87
CA VAL A 302 -0.96 -23.91 10.03
C VAL A 302 -0.34 -25.31 10.14
N ALA A 303 0.07 -25.88 9.01
CA ALA A 303 0.77 -27.17 8.91
C ALA A 303 1.83 -27.16 7.81
N VAL A 304 2.72 -28.16 7.80
CA VAL A 304 3.56 -28.46 6.61
C VAL A 304 2.72 -29.28 5.62
N GLN A 305 2.83 -28.98 4.32
CA GLN A 305 2.15 -29.73 3.26
C GLN A 305 2.86 -31.07 3.03
N GLY A 306 2.13 -32.18 3.15
CA GLY A 306 2.65 -33.51 2.79
C GLY A 306 2.36 -33.87 1.34
N ALA A 307 1.08 -33.90 0.95
CA ALA A 307 0.65 -34.20 -0.41
C ALA A 307 -0.71 -33.58 -0.73
N GLY A 308 -0.73 -32.65 -1.70
CA GLY A 308 -1.95 -31.93 -2.08
C GLY A 308 -2.57 -31.20 -0.87
N ALA A 309 -3.82 -31.53 -0.54
CA ALA A 309 -4.51 -30.96 0.63
C ALA A 309 -4.13 -31.62 1.98
N ALA A 310 -3.38 -32.72 1.97
CA ALA A 310 -2.99 -33.45 3.18
C ALA A 310 -1.73 -32.83 3.84
N ALA A 311 -1.78 -32.69 5.16
CA ALA A 311 -0.66 -32.23 5.97
C ALA A 311 0.27 -33.39 6.37
N GLU A 312 1.56 -33.09 6.63
CA GLU A 312 2.51 -34.08 7.17
C GLU A 312 2.18 -34.52 8.61
N ALA A 313 1.55 -33.62 9.36
CA ALA A 313 1.21 -33.79 10.77
C ALA A 313 -0.07 -33.02 11.10
N ALA A 314 -0.61 -33.20 12.31
CA ALA A 314 -1.78 -32.47 12.80
C ALA A 314 -1.58 -30.94 12.67
N PRO A 315 -2.49 -30.21 12.01
CA PRO A 315 -2.42 -28.75 11.92
C PRO A 315 -2.41 -28.08 13.30
N VAL A 316 -1.53 -27.09 13.47
CA VAL A 316 -1.43 -26.32 14.71
C VAL A 316 -2.42 -25.16 14.66
N PRO A 317 -3.33 -25.02 15.64
CA PRO A 317 -4.25 -23.89 15.70
C PRO A 317 -3.52 -22.54 15.77
N VAL A 318 -4.10 -21.55 15.10
CA VAL A 318 -3.68 -20.15 15.12
C VAL A 318 -4.62 -19.38 16.05
N THR A 319 -4.10 -18.43 16.82
CA THR A 319 -4.92 -17.51 17.63
C THR A 319 -4.68 -16.05 17.28
N PHE A 320 -5.61 -15.20 17.66
CA PHE A 320 -5.59 -13.76 17.48
C PHE A 320 -5.83 -13.04 18.82
N ASP A 321 -5.31 -11.83 18.90
CA ASP A 321 -5.55 -10.87 20.00
C ASP A 321 -5.31 -11.38 21.43
N GLY A 322 -4.39 -12.34 21.59
CA GLY A 322 -3.99 -12.89 22.90
C GLY A 322 -4.65 -14.22 23.27
N GLY A 323 -5.04 -15.03 22.27
CA GLY A 323 -5.51 -16.41 22.49
C GLY A 323 -6.90 -16.75 21.93
N HIS A 324 -7.57 -15.86 21.20
CA HIS A 324 -8.86 -16.16 20.57
C HIS A 324 -8.65 -17.00 19.30
N GLY A 325 -9.36 -18.12 19.15
CA GLY A 325 -9.20 -19.01 17.98
C GLY A 325 -9.67 -18.42 16.63
N GLY A 326 -10.55 -17.42 16.69
CA GLY A 326 -11.08 -16.69 15.53
C GLY A 326 -10.96 -15.17 15.71
N THR A 327 -11.32 -14.43 14.67
CA THR A 327 -11.28 -12.96 14.66
C THR A 327 -12.27 -12.36 13.64
N ARG A 328 -12.74 -11.13 13.89
CA ARG A 328 -13.49 -10.33 12.90
C ARG A 328 -12.55 -9.26 12.34
N ILE A 329 -12.42 -9.21 11.01
CA ILE A 329 -11.61 -8.21 10.31
C ILE A 329 -12.55 -7.14 9.72
N PRO A 330 -12.52 -5.88 10.20
CA PRO A 330 -13.32 -4.78 9.64
C PRO A 330 -13.07 -4.53 8.15
N ALA A 331 -13.98 -3.78 7.50
CA ALA A 331 -13.78 -3.27 6.15
C ALA A 331 -12.40 -2.58 6.00
N GLY A 332 -11.64 -2.98 4.98
CA GLY A 332 -10.30 -2.47 4.66
C GLY A 332 -9.17 -2.81 5.64
N ALA A 333 -9.46 -3.45 6.78
CA ALA A 333 -8.50 -3.67 7.87
C ALA A 333 -7.71 -4.99 7.75
N GLU A 334 -6.68 -5.13 8.59
CA GLU A 334 -5.83 -6.31 8.72
C GLU A 334 -6.01 -7.03 10.07
N ALA A 335 -5.70 -8.33 10.09
CA ALA A 335 -5.50 -9.11 11.31
C ALA A 335 -4.15 -9.85 11.24
N VAL A 336 -3.38 -9.79 12.33
CA VAL A 336 -2.10 -10.49 12.48
C VAL A 336 -2.24 -11.45 13.65
N SER A 337 -1.86 -12.72 13.46
CA SER A 337 -1.97 -13.72 14.52
C SER A 337 -0.98 -13.50 15.67
N ASP A 338 -1.30 -14.11 16.81
CA ASP A 338 -0.36 -14.42 17.88
C ASP A 338 0.80 -15.31 17.37
N PRO A 339 1.95 -15.38 18.06
CA PRO A 339 3.09 -16.18 17.63
C PRO A 339 2.86 -17.67 17.93
N VAL A 340 2.45 -18.41 16.89
CA VAL A 340 2.12 -19.83 16.96
C VAL A 340 3.37 -20.66 17.27
N GLY A 341 3.23 -21.70 18.10
CA GLY A 341 4.29 -22.66 18.44
C GLY A 341 4.68 -23.62 17.31
N PHE A 342 4.68 -23.13 16.06
CA PHE A 342 4.92 -23.91 14.84
C PHE A 342 6.28 -23.54 14.24
N ARG A 343 7.17 -24.53 14.09
CA ARG A 343 8.44 -24.36 13.37
C ARG A 343 8.17 -24.40 11.87
N VAL A 344 8.47 -23.31 11.18
CA VAL A 344 8.50 -23.23 9.72
C VAL A 344 9.86 -23.74 9.23
N PRO A 345 9.94 -24.80 8.41
CA PRO A 345 11.16 -25.14 7.68
C PRO A 345 11.37 -24.14 6.52
N ALA A 346 12.62 -23.95 6.07
CA ALA A 346 12.92 -23.10 4.92
C ALA A 346 12.64 -23.84 3.59
N ASP A 347 12.40 -23.09 2.50
CA ASP A 347 12.15 -23.63 1.14
C ASP A 347 11.04 -24.71 1.11
N THR A 348 9.99 -24.51 1.91
CA THR A 348 9.00 -25.56 2.23
C THR A 348 7.56 -25.08 2.05
N SER A 349 6.69 -25.93 1.49
CA SER A 349 5.27 -25.61 1.34
C SER A 349 4.50 -25.82 2.65
N LEU A 350 3.66 -24.84 2.98
CA LEU A 350 2.77 -24.84 4.14
C LEU A 350 1.31 -24.87 3.70
N LEU A 351 0.47 -25.42 4.57
CA LEU A 351 -0.98 -25.33 4.50
C LEU A 351 -1.45 -24.34 5.56
N VAL A 352 -2.06 -23.23 5.13
CA VAL A 352 -2.75 -22.29 6.02
C VAL A 352 -4.25 -22.50 5.84
N SER A 353 -4.93 -23.01 6.85
CA SER A 353 -6.39 -23.22 6.79
C SER A 353 -7.13 -22.06 7.46
N ILE A 354 -8.25 -21.65 6.88
CA ILE A 354 -9.07 -20.50 7.32
C ILE A 354 -10.55 -20.90 7.23
N HIS A 355 -11.25 -20.92 8.36
CA HIS A 355 -12.69 -21.19 8.41
C HIS A 355 -13.51 -19.91 8.29
N LEU A 356 -14.49 -19.92 7.38
CA LEU A 356 -15.44 -18.85 7.10
C LEU A 356 -16.85 -19.30 7.57
N PRO A 357 -17.29 -18.93 8.78
CA PRO A 357 -18.60 -19.36 9.33
C PRO A 357 -19.80 -18.69 8.65
N GLY A 358 -19.62 -17.54 8.01
CA GLY A 358 -20.66 -16.82 7.27
C GLY A 358 -20.53 -17.01 5.75
N THR A 359 -21.59 -16.69 4.99
CA THR A 359 -21.55 -16.70 3.52
C THR A 359 -20.64 -15.59 2.98
N VAL A 360 -19.57 -15.97 2.28
CA VAL A 360 -18.70 -15.05 1.53
C VAL A 360 -18.99 -15.16 0.03
N THR A 361 -19.46 -14.06 -0.57
CA THR A 361 -19.74 -13.91 -2.01
C THR A 361 -18.73 -13.04 -2.75
N ALA A 362 -17.90 -12.28 -2.01
CA ALA A 362 -16.79 -11.52 -2.55
C ALA A 362 -15.65 -11.45 -1.54
N ALA A 363 -14.40 -11.40 -2.01
CA ALA A 363 -13.21 -11.39 -1.16
C ALA A 363 -12.06 -10.58 -1.76
N PRO A 364 -11.14 -10.03 -0.94
CA PRO A 364 -9.82 -9.61 -1.40
C PRO A 364 -9.02 -10.85 -1.82
N VAL A 365 -8.52 -10.83 -3.05
CA VAL A 365 -7.76 -11.95 -3.62
C VAL A 365 -6.48 -11.47 -4.29
N HIS A 366 -5.42 -12.23 -4.08
CA HIS A 366 -4.31 -12.33 -5.01
C HIS A 366 -4.68 -13.29 -6.16
N GLN A 367 -4.43 -12.92 -7.42
CA GLN A 367 -4.92 -13.68 -8.59
C GLN A 367 -4.01 -14.83 -9.00
N GLU A 368 -2.71 -14.59 -9.18
CA GLU A 368 -1.81 -15.54 -9.86
C GLU A 368 -1.02 -16.35 -8.84
N ALA A 369 -1.72 -17.11 -7.98
CA ALA A 369 -1.10 -17.84 -6.88
C ALA A 369 0.04 -18.77 -7.34
N GLY A 370 0.00 -19.24 -8.60
CA GLY A 370 0.93 -20.24 -9.13
C GLY A 370 0.87 -21.55 -8.36
N GLN A 371 -0.19 -21.77 -7.59
CA GLN A 371 -0.36 -22.85 -6.61
C GLN A 371 -1.81 -23.34 -6.61
N VAL A 372 -1.99 -24.62 -6.31
CA VAL A 372 -3.31 -25.23 -6.11
C VAL A 372 -3.60 -25.27 -4.62
N SER A 373 -4.48 -24.38 -4.18
CA SER A 373 -5.11 -24.40 -2.87
C SER A 373 -6.41 -25.20 -2.91
N TYR A 374 -7.08 -25.37 -1.77
CA TYR A 374 -8.22 -26.28 -1.61
C TYR A 374 -9.36 -25.70 -0.76
N LEU A 375 -10.53 -26.32 -0.85
CA LEU A 375 -11.78 -25.92 -0.20
C LEU A 375 -12.47 -27.16 0.41
N SER A 376 -12.85 -27.11 1.68
CA SER A 376 -13.79 -28.08 2.28
C SER A 376 -15.19 -27.82 1.74
N ALA A 377 -16.04 -28.85 1.63
CA ALA A 377 -17.35 -28.75 0.97
C ALA A 377 -18.24 -27.60 1.50
N THR A 378 -19.26 -27.19 0.73
CA THR A 378 -20.25 -26.21 1.22
C THR A 378 -20.97 -26.74 2.46
N ASP A 379 -21.24 -25.86 3.44
CA ASP A 379 -21.89 -26.19 4.72
C ASP A 379 -21.20 -27.33 5.49
N SER A 380 -19.86 -27.38 5.43
CA SER A 380 -19.06 -28.45 6.06
C SER A 380 -18.42 -28.07 7.39
N GLY A 381 -18.45 -26.79 7.79
CA GLY A 381 -17.94 -26.30 9.05
C GLY A 381 -16.43 -26.04 9.10
N ASP A 382 -15.92 -25.87 10.33
CA ASP A 382 -14.50 -25.78 10.63
C ASP A 382 -13.80 -27.12 10.40
N ARG A 383 -12.95 -27.17 9.37
CA ARG A 383 -12.07 -28.29 9.03
C ARG A 383 -10.60 -27.96 9.25
N THR A 384 -10.28 -26.84 9.92
CA THR A 384 -8.90 -26.37 10.04
C THR A 384 -7.96 -27.40 10.71
N GLY A 385 -8.49 -28.26 11.59
CA GLY A 385 -7.77 -29.38 12.20
C GLY A 385 -7.64 -30.66 11.34
N ASP A 386 -8.34 -30.79 10.21
CA ASP A 386 -8.32 -32.02 9.40
C ASP A 386 -6.94 -32.24 8.78
N THR A 387 -6.27 -33.35 9.14
CA THR A 387 -4.94 -33.70 8.60
C THR A 387 -5.04 -34.26 7.16
N GLY A 388 -6.08 -35.03 6.89
CA GLY A 388 -6.27 -35.72 5.61
C GLY A 388 -6.90 -34.83 4.52
N GLY A 389 -6.40 -34.94 3.29
CA GLY A 389 -6.89 -34.14 2.17
C GLY A 389 -8.34 -34.42 1.75
N ALA A 390 -8.94 -35.54 2.16
CA ALA A 390 -10.33 -35.89 1.85
C ALA A 390 -11.38 -34.92 2.43
N ALA A 391 -11.02 -34.12 3.44
CA ALA A 391 -11.86 -33.04 3.94
C ALA A 391 -11.99 -31.86 2.95
N TYR A 392 -11.16 -31.82 1.91
CA TYR A 392 -11.00 -30.70 0.97
C TYR A 392 -11.15 -31.16 -0.50
N PRO A 393 -12.37 -31.51 -0.95
CA PRO A 393 -12.61 -32.10 -2.28
C PRO A 393 -12.50 -31.11 -3.45
N GLU A 394 -12.57 -29.80 -3.20
CA GLU A 394 -12.54 -28.74 -4.22
C GLU A 394 -11.20 -28.01 -4.24
N THR A 395 -10.84 -27.44 -5.40
CA THR A 395 -9.59 -26.71 -5.63
C THR A 395 -9.81 -25.21 -5.83
N LEU A 396 -8.76 -24.41 -5.55
CA LEU A 396 -8.75 -22.96 -5.66
C LEU A 396 -7.38 -22.49 -6.17
N THR A 397 -7.34 -21.63 -7.19
CA THR A 397 -6.07 -21.15 -7.80
C THR A 397 -5.75 -19.69 -7.48
N VAL A 398 -6.36 -19.15 -6.42
CA VAL A 398 -6.18 -17.79 -5.90
C VAL A 398 -5.88 -17.84 -4.40
N TRP A 399 -5.25 -16.81 -3.85
CA TRP A 399 -5.12 -16.64 -2.39
C TRP A 399 -6.07 -15.54 -1.91
N PRO A 400 -7.24 -15.89 -1.34
CA PRO A 400 -8.13 -14.95 -0.67
C PRO A 400 -7.66 -14.67 0.77
N PHE A 401 -7.83 -13.43 1.23
CA PHE A 401 -7.53 -12.92 2.59
C PHE A 401 -6.07 -13.02 3.07
N LEU A 402 -5.35 -14.11 2.83
CA LEU A 402 -3.99 -14.36 3.30
C LEU A 402 -2.95 -13.54 2.50
N THR A 403 -2.28 -12.60 3.17
CA THR A 403 -1.29 -11.69 2.56
C THR A 403 0.15 -11.96 2.99
N GLY A 404 0.37 -12.71 4.09
CA GLY A 404 1.72 -13.06 4.54
C GLY A 404 1.80 -14.19 5.55
N VAL A 405 2.98 -14.83 5.56
CA VAL A 405 3.44 -15.72 6.63
C VAL A 405 4.79 -15.20 7.11
N ASP A 406 4.86 -14.86 8.39
CA ASP A 406 6.04 -14.31 9.04
C ASP A 406 6.61 -15.33 10.03
N VAL A 407 7.92 -15.29 10.26
CA VAL A 407 8.58 -16.07 11.32
C VAL A 407 9.25 -15.15 12.34
N ASP A 408 9.27 -15.58 13.61
CA ASP A 408 10.07 -14.90 14.64
C ASP A 408 11.57 -15.16 14.39
N GLY A 409 12.40 -14.14 14.60
CA GLY A 409 13.84 -14.15 14.34
C GLY A 409 14.23 -13.78 12.90
N GLY A 410 15.49 -14.11 12.56
CA GLY A 410 16.09 -13.80 11.26
C GLY A 410 16.45 -12.30 11.04
N PRO A 411 17.05 -11.95 9.89
CA PRO A 411 17.58 -10.62 9.62
C PRO A 411 16.55 -9.62 9.03
N GLY A 412 15.35 -10.10 8.67
CA GLY A 412 14.35 -9.36 7.90
C GLY A 412 14.18 -9.92 6.48
N SER A 413 13.66 -9.10 5.56
CA SER A 413 13.31 -9.54 4.20
C SER A 413 13.77 -8.61 3.08
N VAL A 414 13.87 -9.19 1.88
CA VAL A 414 13.86 -8.47 0.60
C VAL A 414 12.44 -8.56 0.02
N VAL A 415 11.92 -7.45 -0.51
CA VAL A 415 10.61 -7.39 -1.17
C VAL A 415 10.80 -7.29 -2.69
N ALA A 416 10.13 -8.14 -3.45
CA ALA A 416 10.10 -8.11 -4.92
C ALA A 416 8.77 -7.47 -5.38
N LEU A 417 8.80 -6.17 -5.64
CA LEU A 417 7.66 -5.39 -6.15
C LEU A 417 7.66 -5.45 -7.69
N GLY A 418 6.53 -5.83 -8.29
CA GLY A 418 6.46 -5.88 -9.76
C GLY A 418 5.14 -6.34 -10.36
N ASP A 419 5.19 -6.59 -11.67
CA ASP A 419 4.07 -7.07 -12.48
C ASP A 419 4.03 -8.61 -12.63
N SER A 420 3.37 -9.11 -13.67
CA SER A 420 3.20 -10.54 -14.00
C SER A 420 4.50 -11.34 -14.07
N ILE A 421 5.63 -10.73 -14.45
CA ILE A 421 6.92 -11.42 -14.53
C ILE A 421 7.47 -11.69 -13.12
N THR A 422 7.18 -10.81 -12.16
CA THR A 422 7.53 -10.99 -10.74
C THR A 422 6.50 -11.86 -10.01
N ASP A 423 5.23 -11.72 -10.37
CA ASP A 423 4.14 -12.55 -9.87
C ASP A 423 4.38 -14.05 -10.18
N GLY A 424 4.80 -14.33 -11.42
CA GLY A 424 5.21 -15.67 -11.86
C GLY A 424 4.41 -16.25 -13.03
N VAL A 425 3.73 -15.40 -13.81
CA VAL A 425 2.98 -15.84 -15.00
C VAL A 425 3.91 -16.62 -15.93
N LYS A 426 3.47 -17.82 -16.35
CA LYS A 426 4.23 -18.85 -17.10
C LYS A 426 5.30 -19.66 -16.33
N SER A 427 5.45 -19.46 -15.02
CA SER A 427 6.07 -20.49 -14.17
C SER A 427 5.23 -21.77 -14.23
N THR A 428 5.86 -22.94 -14.16
CA THR A 428 5.16 -24.21 -13.91
C THR A 428 4.42 -24.11 -12.57
N GLY A 429 3.10 -24.28 -12.60
CA GLY A 429 2.25 -24.24 -11.40
C GLY A 429 2.63 -25.31 -10.39
N GLY A 430 2.54 -24.98 -9.10
CA GLY A 430 2.96 -25.84 -7.99
C GLY A 430 4.48 -25.88 -7.75
N ALA A 431 5.29 -25.68 -8.80
CA ALA A 431 6.73 -25.98 -8.77
C ALA A 431 7.62 -24.93 -8.10
N ASN A 432 7.07 -23.77 -7.70
CA ASN A 432 7.81 -22.66 -7.06
C ASN A 432 9.08 -22.26 -7.82
N ARG A 433 8.97 -22.02 -9.13
CA ARG A 433 10.11 -21.69 -10.03
C ARG A 433 10.21 -20.21 -10.38
N ARG A 434 9.47 -19.33 -9.68
CA ARG A 434 9.48 -17.89 -9.92
C ARG A 434 10.83 -17.31 -9.52
N TRP A 435 11.23 -16.19 -10.11
CA TRP A 435 12.51 -15.57 -9.79
C TRP A 435 12.67 -15.20 -8.28
N PRO A 436 11.61 -14.81 -7.54
CA PRO A 436 11.70 -14.62 -6.08
C PRO A 436 11.88 -15.94 -5.30
N ASP A 437 11.26 -17.05 -5.74
CA ASP A 437 11.46 -18.38 -5.12
C ASP A 437 12.93 -18.85 -5.29
N VAL A 438 13.50 -18.62 -6.48
CA VAL A 438 14.93 -18.91 -6.77
C VAL A 438 15.84 -18.03 -5.91
N LEU A 439 15.52 -16.75 -5.76
CA LEU A 439 16.27 -15.84 -4.89
C LEU A 439 16.19 -16.27 -3.40
N ALA A 440 15.03 -16.72 -2.93
CA ALA A 440 14.86 -17.23 -1.57
C ALA A 440 15.80 -18.42 -1.30
N ARG A 441 15.79 -19.43 -2.18
CA ARG A 441 16.72 -20.57 -2.10
C ARG A 441 18.18 -20.14 -2.09
N ARG A 442 18.58 -19.20 -2.96
CA ARG A 442 19.95 -18.66 -3.01
C ARG A 442 20.35 -17.96 -1.71
N PHE A 443 19.43 -17.27 -1.02
CA PHE A 443 19.70 -16.72 0.31
C PHE A 443 19.82 -17.79 1.41
N GLN A 444 19.04 -18.87 1.37
CA GLN A 444 19.11 -19.93 2.40
C GLN A 444 20.29 -20.89 2.22
N ALA A 445 20.68 -21.18 0.97
CA ALA A 445 21.75 -22.13 0.62
C ALA A 445 23.19 -21.63 0.92
N GLN A 446 23.35 -20.40 1.43
CA GLN A 446 24.65 -19.76 1.66
C GLN A 446 24.85 -19.36 3.14
N SER A 447 26.06 -18.93 3.49
CA SER A 447 26.46 -18.55 4.87
C SER A 447 27.29 -17.27 4.97
N ALA A 448 27.59 -16.59 3.85
CA ALA A 448 28.43 -15.39 3.80
C ALA A 448 27.64 -14.08 3.99
N LEU A 449 26.31 -14.14 3.86
CA LEU A 449 25.37 -13.02 3.93
C LEU A 449 24.18 -13.37 4.83
N PRO A 450 23.43 -12.37 5.35
CA PRO A 450 22.21 -12.61 6.09
C PRO A 450 21.20 -13.42 5.26
N ARG A 451 20.60 -14.46 5.86
CA ARG A 451 19.58 -15.30 5.22
C ARG A 451 18.21 -14.61 5.21
N TYR A 452 18.07 -13.57 4.40
CA TYR A 452 16.81 -12.86 4.24
C TYR A 452 15.69 -13.78 3.72
N GLY A 453 14.47 -13.54 4.19
CA GLY A 453 13.28 -13.99 3.46
C GLY A 453 13.07 -13.15 2.20
N VAL A 454 12.41 -13.73 1.20
CA VAL A 454 12.07 -13.01 -0.04
C VAL A 454 10.55 -12.99 -0.16
N LEU A 455 10.01 -11.78 -0.28
CA LEU A 455 8.57 -11.50 -0.27
C LEU A 455 8.13 -11.14 -1.68
N ASN A 456 7.34 -12.02 -2.31
CA ASN A 456 6.75 -11.71 -3.60
C ASN A 456 5.62 -10.70 -3.42
N GLN A 457 5.69 -9.60 -4.16
CA GLN A 457 4.68 -8.55 -4.27
C GLN A 457 4.40 -8.24 -5.75
N GLY A 458 4.51 -9.26 -6.59
CA GLY A 458 3.97 -9.28 -7.93
C GLY A 458 2.44 -9.08 -7.94
N ILE A 459 1.95 -8.43 -8.99
CA ILE A 459 0.54 -8.45 -9.40
C ILE A 459 0.51 -8.54 -10.93
N SER A 460 -0.07 -9.61 -11.47
CA SER A 460 -0.27 -9.77 -12.90
C SER A 460 -0.99 -8.55 -13.52
N ALA A 461 -0.49 -8.04 -14.66
CA ALA A 461 -0.96 -6.82 -15.31
C ALA A 461 -0.83 -5.49 -14.51
N ASN A 462 -0.04 -5.43 -13.43
CA ASN A 462 0.17 -4.19 -12.66
C ASN A 462 0.99 -3.14 -13.41
N ARG A 463 0.88 -1.89 -12.93
CA ARG A 463 1.54 -0.70 -13.47
C ARG A 463 2.18 0.11 -12.36
N ILE A 464 3.30 0.77 -12.68
CA ILE A 464 3.98 1.68 -11.77
C ILE A 464 3.10 2.87 -11.43
N VAL A 465 2.52 3.51 -12.46
CA VAL A 465 1.89 4.83 -12.34
C VAL A 465 0.38 4.71 -12.08
N THR A 466 -0.36 4.12 -13.03
CA THR A 466 -1.82 4.26 -13.07
C THR A 466 -2.55 2.98 -12.64
N ASP A 467 -3.49 3.12 -11.71
CA ASP A 467 -4.36 2.04 -11.24
C ASP A 467 -5.00 1.24 -12.39
N ARG A 468 -5.16 -0.07 -12.21
CA ARG A 468 -5.95 -0.95 -13.11
C ARG A 468 -7.29 -1.27 -12.45
N TYR A 469 -7.26 -1.58 -11.16
CA TYR A 469 -8.40 -1.62 -10.26
C TYR A 469 -8.41 -0.39 -9.36
N GLN A 470 -9.55 0.31 -9.25
CA GLN A 470 -9.69 1.58 -8.51
C GLN A 470 -9.80 1.40 -6.98
N GLY A 471 -9.62 0.18 -6.46
CA GLY A 471 -9.65 -0.10 -5.02
C GLY A 471 -11.03 -0.17 -4.38
N ASP A 472 -12.12 -0.06 -5.14
CA ASP A 472 -13.50 -0.13 -4.64
C ASP A 472 -14.38 -1.06 -5.49
N GLY A 473 -15.47 -1.54 -4.90
CA GLY A 473 -16.43 -2.44 -5.53
C GLY A 473 -15.87 -3.82 -5.88
N VAL A 474 -16.76 -4.69 -6.34
CA VAL A 474 -16.40 -5.98 -6.94
C VAL A 474 -15.98 -5.76 -8.39
N SER A 475 -14.75 -6.12 -8.74
CA SER A 475 -14.19 -5.88 -10.07
C SER A 475 -13.81 -7.19 -10.77
N THR A 476 -13.99 -7.28 -12.08
CA THR A 476 -13.37 -8.32 -12.92
C THR A 476 -11.94 -7.95 -13.36
N ASP A 477 -11.53 -6.69 -13.17
CA ASP A 477 -10.15 -6.26 -13.35
C ASP A 477 -9.31 -6.64 -12.13
N THR A 478 -8.13 -7.21 -12.40
CA THR A 478 -7.26 -7.83 -11.40
C THR A 478 -5.83 -7.29 -11.45
N GLY A 479 -5.58 -6.26 -12.28
CA GLY A 479 -4.28 -5.62 -12.39
C GLY A 479 -3.85 -4.77 -11.18
N GLY A 480 -4.63 -4.78 -10.09
CA GLY A 480 -4.34 -4.04 -8.86
C GLY A 480 -4.47 -2.52 -8.94
N VAL A 481 -4.33 -1.90 -7.78
CA VAL A 481 -3.89 -0.49 -7.67
C VAL A 481 -2.41 -0.40 -8.05
N SER A 482 -1.90 0.75 -8.45
CA SER A 482 -0.54 0.93 -8.96
C SER A 482 0.53 0.61 -7.91
N ALA A 483 1.75 0.36 -8.37
CA ALA A 483 2.91 0.20 -7.49
C ALA A 483 3.09 1.42 -6.57
N GLN A 484 2.81 2.64 -7.06
CA GLN A 484 2.83 3.86 -6.23
C GLN A 484 1.77 3.84 -5.13
N HIS A 485 0.54 3.42 -5.42
CA HIS A 485 -0.54 3.39 -4.44
C HIS A 485 -0.39 2.26 -3.42
N ARG A 486 0.05 1.07 -3.82
CA ARG A 486 0.25 -0.07 -2.91
C ARG A 486 1.56 -0.07 -2.12
N LEU A 487 2.51 0.84 -2.40
CA LEU A 487 3.86 0.83 -1.79
C LEU A 487 3.83 0.72 -0.25
N GLU A 488 2.91 1.42 0.44
CA GLU A 488 2.84 1.37 1.90
C GLU A 488 2.48 -0.03 2.41
N ARG A 489 1.38 -0.60 1.90
CA ARG A 489 0.85 -1.92 2.24
C ARG A 489 1.79 -3.06 1.81
N ASP A 490 2.20 -3.05 0.54
CA ASP A 490 2.91 -4.17 -0.07
C ASP A 490 4.42 -4.17 0.22
N VAL A 491 5.02 -3.02 0.58
CA VAL A 491 6.46 -2.93 0.87
C VAL A 491 6.74 -2.39 2.28
N LEU A 492 6.24 -1.20 2.61
CA LEU A 492 6.66 -0.46 3.81
C LEU A 492 5.98 -0.95 5.11
N ALA A 493 4.95 -1.78 5.00
CA ALA A 493 4.33 -2.54 6.10
C ALA A 493 4.91 -3.96 6.28
N GLN A 494 5.74 -4.44 5.36
CA GLN A 494 6.25 -5.81 5.43
C GLN A 494 7.28 -5.97 6.59
N PRO A 495 7.24 -7.09 7.35
CA PRO A 495 8.03 -7.22 8.58
C PRO A 495 9.53 -7.15 8.33
N ALA A 496 10.17 -6.14 8.92
CA ALA A 496 11.61 -5.90 8.83
C ALA A 496 12.17 -5.91 7.40
N ALA A 497 11.40 -5.38 6.43
CA ALA A 497 11.88 -5.15 5.07
C ALA A 497 13.18 -4.34 5.08
N ARG A 498 14.18 -4.81 4.33
CA ARG A 498 15.53 -4.22 4.23
C ARG A 498 15.82 -3.65 2.86
N THR A 499 15.26 -4.27 1.83
CA THR A 499 15.50 -3.91 0.44
C THR A 499 14.24 -4.15 -0.36
N VAL A 500 13.91 -3.22 -1.25
CA VAL A 500 12.91 -3.43 -2.30
C VAL A 500 13.63 -3.57 -3.64
N VAL A 501 13.29 -4.62 -4.37
CA VAL A 501 13.60 -4.80 -5.79
C VAL A 501 12.35 -4.41 -6.57
N VAL A 502 12.44 -3.38 -7.40
CA VAL A 502 11.36 -2.93 -8.28
C VAL A 502 11.63 -3.47 -9.68
N PHE A 503 10.77 -4.38 -10.16
CA PHE A 503 10.83 -4.93 -11.51
C PHE A 503 9.44 -4.86 -12.16
N GLU A 504 9.19 -3.73 -12.81
CA GLU A 504 7.87 -3.36 -13.33
C GLU A 504 8.02 -2.35 -14.48
N GLY A 505 6.92 -1.99 -15.13
CA GLY A 505 6.85 -0.90 -16.12
C GLY A 505 6.59 -1.34 -17.55
N ILE A 506 6.59 -2.66 -17.85
CA ILE A 506 6.30 -3.14 -19.20
C ILE A 506 4.84 -2.89 -19.59
N ASN A 507 3.92 -3.00 -18.64
CA ASN A 507 2.50 -2.73 -18.86
C ASN A 507 2.20 -1.23 -19.02
N ASP A 508 2.90 -0.36 -18.27
CA ASP A 508 2.81 1.10 -18.43
C ASP A 508 3.15 1.51 -19.88
N VAL A 509 4.33 1.14 -20.37
CA VAL A 509 4.79 1.57 -21.72
C VAL A 509 3.97 0.94 -22.86
N ARG A 510 3.46 -0.29 -22.67
CA ARG A 510 2.54 -0.98 -23.60
C ARG A 510 1.15 -0.33 -23.64
N TRP A 511 0.67 0.20 -22.52
CA TRP A 511 -0.67 0.83 -22.41
C TRP A 511 -0.64 2.36 -22.40
N GLY A 512 0.38 2.94 -23.04
CA GLY A 512 0.38 4.35 -23.45
C GLY A 512 1.17 5.30 -22.56
N THR A 513 1.47 4.92 -21.33
CA THR A 513 2.25 5.73 -20.38
C THR A 513 3.63 6.04 -20.98
N THR A 514 4.04 7.31 -20.88
CA THR A 514 5.32 7.77 -21.42
C THR A 514 6.50 7.26 -20.59
N ALA A 515 7.69 7.28 -21.17
CA ALA A 515 8.90 6.95 -20.43
C ALA A 515 9.14 7.90 -19.24
N ASP A 516 8.82 9.19 -19.40
CA ASP A 516 9.06 10.20 -18.37
C ASP A 516 8.12 10.04 -17.17
N GLU A 517 6.86 9.67 -17.39
CA GLU A 517 5.92 9.30 -16.32
C GLU A 517 6.38 8.05 -15.55
N VAL A 518 6.84 7.00 -16.26
CA VAL A 518 7.39 5.80 -15.63
C VAL A 518 8.66 6.13 -14.83
N ILE A 519 9.54 6.98 -15.36
CA ILE A 519 10.75 7.45 -14.69
C ILE A 519 10.41 8.28 -13.44
N ALA A 520 9.39 9.14 -13.50
CA ALA A 520 8.89 9.89 -12.35
C ALA A 520 8.29 8.96 -11.28
N GLY A 521 7.51 7.96 -11.69
CA GLY A 521 6.97 6.92 -10.82
C GLY A 521 8.07 6.15 -10.08
N LEU A 522 9.08 5.65 -10.80
CA LEU A 522 10.24 4.96 -10.23
C LEU A 522 11.01 5.85 -9.23
N ARG A 523 11.20 7.14 -9.53
CA ARG A 523 11.84 8.11 -8.62
C ARG A 523 11.01 8.31 -7.34
N ALA A 524 9.69 8.38 -7.44
CA ALA A 524 8.80 8.53 -6.29
C ALA A 524 8.74 7.26 -5.42
N LEU A 525 8.76 6.07 -6.03
CA LEU A 525 8.90 4.80 -5.31
C LEU A 525 10.21 4.75 -4.52
N ALA A 526 11.33 5.07 -5.17
CA ALA A 526 12.64 5.06 -4.54
C ALA A 526 12.72 6.03 -3.35
N ARG A 527 12.31 7.29 -3.55
CA ARG A 527 12.31 8.33 -2.50
C ARG A 527 11.54 7.87 -1.25
N ARG A 528 10.33 7.35 -1.41
CA ARG A 528 9.47 6.88 -0.31
C ARG A 528 10.02 5.65 0.42
N ALA A 529 10.76 4.78 -0.28
CA ALA A 529 11.46 3.65 0.33
C ALA A 529 12.72 4.10 1.10
N HIS A 530 13.52 5.02 0.54
CA HIS A 530 14.67 5.63 1.21
C HIS A 530 14.26 6.43 2.46
N GLU A 531 13.15 7.16 2.41
CA GLU A 531 12.54 7.85 3.57
C GLU A 531 12.25 6.89 4.74
N ARG A 532 12.02 5.60 4.48
CA ARG A 532 11.83 4.54 5.49
C ARG A 532 13.09 3.71 5.78
N GLY A 533 14.23 4.09 5.19
CA GLY A 533 15.51 3.39 5.39
C GLY A 533 15.62 2.04 4.67
N LEU A 534 14.77 1.77 3.68
CA LEU A 534 14.95 0.61 2.78
C LEU A 534 15.99 0.96 1.72
N ARG A 535 16.83 -0.01 1.39
CA ARG A 535 17.65 -0.01 0.17
C ARG A 535 16.75 -0.23 -1.04
N VAL A 536 17.01 0.47 -2.15
CA VAL A 536 16.20 0.41 -3.37
C VAL A 536 17.04 -0.12 -4.53
N VAL A 537 16.54 -1.15 -5.19
CA VAL A 537 17.17 -1.77 -6.36
C VAL A 537 16.16 -1.80 -7.50
N ALA A 538 16.55 -1.34 -8.69
CA ALA A 538 15.68 -1.36 -9.87
C ALA A 538 16.15 -2.39 -10.89
N ALA A 539 15.23 -3.08 -11.54
CA ALA A 539 15.52 -3.96 -12.65
C ALA A 539 15.18 -3.30 -14.01
N THR A 540 15.94 -3.61 -15.06
CA THR A 540 15.61 -3.17 -16.42
C THR A 540 14.42 -3.95 -16.98
N VAL A 541 13.49 -3.23 -17.61
CA VAL A 541 12.23 -3.73 -18.18
C VAL A 541 12.52 -4.72 -19.32
N ALA A 542 11.96 -5.93 -19.22
CA ALA A 542 12.23 -7.05 -20.13
C ALA A 542 11.85 -6.76 -21.59
N PRO A 543 12.58 -7.33 -22.58
CA PRO A 543 12.23 -7.25 -24.01
C PRO A 543 10.92 -7.98 -24.33
N CYS A 544 10.18 -7.53 -25.35
CA CYS A 544 8.85 -8.07 -25.68
C CYS A 544 8.48 -8.11 -27.18
N GLU A 545 9.44 -7.94 -28.09
CA GLU A 545 9.20 -7.91 -29.54
C GLU A 545 8.59 -9.21 -30.07
N GLY A 546 7.33 -9.15 -30.49
CA GLY A 546 6.54 -10.30 -30.93
C GLY A 546 5.25 -10.46 -30.13
N TYR A 547 5.18 -9.92 -28.90
CA TYR A 547 3.91 -9.85 -28.17
C TYR A 547 2.98 -8.85 -28.88
N LYS A 548 1.69 -9.18 -28.96
CA LYS A 548 0.66 -8.57 -29.84
C LYS A 548 0.53 -7.04 -29.81
N ASP A 549 0.99 -6.38 -28.75
CA ASP A 549 0.89 -4.93 -28.52
C ASP A 549 2.25 -4.27 -28.22
N CYS A 550 3.37 -4.99 -28.39
CA CYS A 550 4.71 -4.42 -28.31
C CYS A 550 5.17 -3.86 -29.67
N THR A 551 4.85 -2.58 -29.90
CA THR A 551 5.24 -1.82 -31.11
C THR A 551 6.64 -1.20 -30.99
N ALA A 552 7.12 -0.59 -32.09
CA ALA A 552 8.37 0.18 -32.09
C ALA A 552 8.35 1.36 -31.09
N ASP A 553 7.18 1.98 -30.86
CA ASP A 553 7.03 3.07 -29.87
C ASP A 553 7.12 2.55 -28.43
N VAL A 554 6.57 1.35 -28.18
CA VAL A 554 6.71 0.64 -26.90
C VAL A 554 8.18 0.33 -26.64
N GLU A 555 8.91 -0.18 -27.64
CA GLU A 555 10.35 -0.43 -27.53
C GLU A 555 11.14 0.88 -27.31
N ALA A 556 10.78 1.97 -27.98
CA ALA A 556 11.42 3.28 -27.76
C ALA A 556 11.24 3.78 -26.32
N ARG A 557 10.02 3.69 -25.78
CA ARG A 557 9.72 4.02 -24.37
C ARG A 557 10.49 3.11 -23.41
N ARG A 558 10.42 1.79 -23.62
CA ARG A 558 11.13 0.77 -22.82
C ARG A 558 12.64 1.02 -22.79
N ARG A 559 13.25 1.32 -23.93
CA ARG A 559 14.67 1.66 -24.02
C ARG A 559 15.03 2.96 -23.30
N SER A 560 14.15 3.96 -23.29
CA SER A 560 14.36 5.19 -22.51
C SER A 560 14.33 4.90 -21.00
N VAL A 561 13.32 4.17 -20.51
CA VAL A 561 13.24 3.72 -19.11
C VAL A 561 14.48 2.89 -18.74
N ASN A 562 14.92 1.96 -19.60
CA ASN A 562 16.10 1.14 -19.36
C ASN A 562 17.43 1.92 -19.43
N ALA A 563 17.50 3.01 -20.19
CA ALA A 563 18.64 3.92 -20.17
C ALA A 563 18.68 4.67 -18.83
N PHE A 564 17.54 5.17 -18.33
CA PHE A 564 17.44 5.75 -17.01
C PHE A 564 17.80 4.76 -15.89
N VAL A 565 17.26 3.54 -15.90
CA VAL A 565 17.53 2.53 -14.86
C VAL A 565 19.00 2.10 -14.82
N ARG A 566 19.69 2.03 -15.97
CA ARG A 566 21.14 1.79 -16.02
C ARG A 566 21.98 2.98 -15.57
N ALA A 567 21.57 4.21 -15.87
CA ALA A 567 22.30 5.41 -15.48
C ALA A 567 22.09 5.79 -14.01
N HIS A 568 20.85 5.64 -13.52
CA HIS A 568 20.22 5.92 -12.22
C HIS A 568 20.57 7.22 -11.46
N GLY A 569 21.78 7.76 -11.54
CA GLY A 569 22.18 9.03 -10.92
C GLY A 569 22.04 9.03 -9.40
N GLY A 570 22.13 7.86 -8.76
CA GLY A 570 21.89 7.70 -7.31
C GLY A 570 20.43 7.59 -6.89
N VAL A 571 19.46 7.54 -7.82
CA VAL A 571 18.04 7.29 -7.48
C VAL A 571 17.82 5.88 -6.91
N PHE A 572 18.62 4.90 -7.34
CA PHE A 572 18.64 3.54 -6.79
C PHE A 572 20.03 3.23 -6.23
N ASP A 573 20.12 2.33 -5.25
CA ASP A 573 21.36 1.88 -4.65
C ASP A 573 22.07 0.76 -5.45
N ALA A 574 21.36 0.12 -6.38
CA ALA A 574 21.89 -0.82 -7.38
C ALA A 574 20.89 -1.02 -8.53
N THR A 575 21.36 -1.60 -9.62
CA THR A 575 20.58 -1.94 -10.81
C THR A 575 20.77 -3.42 -11.17
N LEU A 576 19.70 -4.11 -11.54
CA LEU A 576 19.71 -5.49 -12.06
C LEU A 576 19.38 -5.46 -13.57
N ASP A 577 20.31 -5.84 -14.43
CA ASP A 577 20.10 -5.74 -15.88
C ASP A 577 19.34 -6.94 -16.47
N PHE A 578 18.11 -7.14 -16.03
CA PHE A 578 17.21 -8.21 -16.46
C PHE A 578 16.89 -8.20 -17.97
N ASP A 579 16.89 -7.03 -18.62
CA ASP A 579 16.89 -6.92 -20.09
C ASP A 579 18.10 -7.64 -20.71
N ALA A 580 19.31 -7.40 -20.20
CA ALA A 580 20.52 -8.06 -20.70
C ALA A 580 20.58 -9.56 -20.38
N VAL A 581 19.92 -10.02 -19.31
CA VAL A 581 19.79 -11.45 -18.97
C VAL A 581 18.81 -12.16 -19.91
N LEU A 582 17.67 -11.53 -20.24
CA LEU A 582 16.58 -12.18 -20.95
C LEU A 582 16.65 -12.07 -22.48
N ARG A 583 17.30 -11.04 -23.03
CA ARG A 583 17.23 -10.74 -24.48
C ARG A 583 18.02 -11.71 -25.35
N ASP A 584 17.50 -11.95 -26.55
CA ASP A 584 18.23 -12.65 -27.61
C ASP A 584 19.43 -11.80 -28.07
N PRO A 585 20.69 -12.31 -28.03
CA PRO A 585 21.86 -11.54 -28.45
C PRO A 585 21.89 -11.25 -29.96
N GLN A 586 21.16 -12.00 -30.78
CA GLN A 586 20.99 -11.76 -32.22
C GLN A 586 19.77 -10.89 -32.51
N ARG A 587 18.77 -10.84 -31.62
CA ARG A 587 17.56 -10.00 -31.76
C ARG A 587 17.19 -9.30 -30.43
N PRO A 588 17.94 -8.27 -29.99
CA PRO A 588 17.89 -7.75 -28.61
C PRO A 588 16.59 -7.09 -28.13
N GLN A 589 15.56 -6.99 -28.97
CA GLN A 589 14.22 -6.51 -28.59
C GLN A 589 13.28 -7.66 -28.19
N ARG A 590 13.68 -8.92 -28.42
CA ARG A 590 12.95 -10.16 -28.09
C ARG A 590 13.60 -10.89 -26.90
N LEU A 591 12.80 -11.61 -26.12
CA LEU A 591 13.29 -12.71 -25.25
C LEU A 591 14.10 -13.74 -26.06
N LEU A 592 15.18 -14.26 -25.45
CA LEU A 592 15.92 -15.41 -25.96
C LEU A 592 14.97 -16.62 -26.07
N PRO A 593 14.96 -17.38 -27.19
CA PRO A 593 14.03 -18.52 -27.38
C PRO A 593 14.11 -19.64 -26.33
N ALA A 594 15.21 -19.73 -25.57
CA ALA A 594 15.35 -20.68 -24.45
C ALA A 594 14.72 -20.19 -23.13
N TYR A 595 14.34 -18.91 -23.07
CA TYR A 595 13.71 -18.25 -21.91
C TYR A 595 12.27 -17.82 -22.19
N ASP A 596 11.94 -17.47 -23.43
CA ASP A 596 10.60 -17.16 -23.95
C ASP A 596 9.60 -18.28 -23.64
N SER A 597 8.44 -17.96 -23.02
CA SER A 597 7.38 -18.96 -22.81
C SER A 597 6.62 -19.35 -24.09
N GLY A 598 6.97 -18.76 -25.23
CA GLY A 598 6.21 -18.83 -26.47
C GLY A 598 5.10 -17.78 -26.59
N ASP A 599 4.97 -16.85 -25.63
CA ASP A 599 4.10 -15.67 -25.80
C ASP A 599 4.86 -14.38 -26.12
N HIS A 600 6.20 -14.39 -26.04
CA HIS A 600 7.10 -13.28 -26.33
C HIS A 600 7.06 -12.09 -25.34
N LEU A 601 6.44 -12.23 -24.16
CA LEU A 601 6.48 -11.23 -23.07
C LEU A 601 6.93 -11.84 -21.74
N HIS A 602 6.44 -13.03 -21.42
CA HIS A 602 6.74 -13.70 -20.16
C HIS A 602 7.90 -14.70 -20.33
N PRO A 603 8.92 -14.68 -19.44
CA PRO A 603 9.87 -15.77 -19.34
C PRO A 603 9.19 -17.01 -18.74
N GLY A 604 9.45 -18.19 -19.32
CA GLY A 604 9.12 -19.47 -18.66
C GLY A 604 10.14 -19.82 -17.57
N ASP A 605 9.98 -21.01 -16.96
CA ASP A 605 10.84 -21.53 -15.87
C ASP A 605 12.34 -21.26 -16.04
N ALA A 606 12.89 -21.49 -17.24
CA ALA A 606 14.30 -21.30 -17.54
C ALA A 606 14.73 -19.82 -17.48
N GLY A 607 13.89 -18.91 -17.96
CA GLY A 607 14.11 -17.47 -17.90
C GLY A 607 13.91 -16.90 -16.50
N LEU A 608 12.87 -17.33 -15.78
CA LEU A 608 12.65 -16.95 -14.38
C LEU A 608 13.80 -17.44 -13.47
N LYS A 609 14.36 -18.62 -13.75
CA LYS A 609 15.59 -19.10 -13.11
C LYS A 609 16.81 -18.25 -13.49
N ALA A 610 16.99 -17.90 -14.76
CA ALA A 610 18.10 -17.05 -15.21
C ALA A 610 18.06 -15.66 -14.52
N LEU A 611 16.88 -15.05 -14.37
CA LEU A 611 16.68 -13.84 -13.56
C LEU A 611 17.15 -14.08 -12.11
N GLY A 612 16.58 -15.09 -11.44
CA GLY A 612 16.85 -15.38 -10.03
C GLY A 612 18.32 -15.73 -9.73
N ASP A 613 19.02 -16.35 -10.67
CA ASP A 613 20.46 -16.67 -10.58
C ASP A 613 21.37 -15.46 -10.85
N SER A 614 20.97 -14.55 -11.76
CA SER A 614 21.80 -13.41 -12.19
C SER A 614 22.10 -12.38 -11.09
N VAL A 615 21.26 -12.31 -10.06
CA VAL A 615 21.37 -11.34 -8.96
C VAL A 615 22.58 -11.64 -8.09
N ASP A 616 23.53 -10.70 -7.92
CA ASP A 616 24.45 -10.76 -6.78
C ASP A 616 23.67 -10.43 -5.50
N LEU A 617 23.60 -11.39 -4.59
CA LEU A 617 22.93 -11.23 -3.30
C LEU A 617 23.48 -10.05 -2.51
N ARG A 618 24.77 -9.68 -2.68
CA ARG A 618 25.37 -8.49 -2.04
C ARG A 618 24.68 -7.19 -2.44
N ALA A 619 24.21 -7.08 -3.68
CA ALA A 619 23.50 -5.89 -4.15
C ALA A 619 22.15 -5.69 -3.45
N LEU A 620 21.65 -6.72 -2.75
CA LEU A 620 20.41 -6.73 -1.97
C LEU A 620 20.64 -6.67 -0.44
N VAL A 621 21.89 -6.59 0.03
CA VAL A 621 22.20 -6.44 1.46
C VAL A 621 22.49 -4.96 1.72
N PRO A 622 21.78 -4.27 2.63
CA PRO A 622 22.18 -2.95 3.08
C PRO A 622 23.59 -2.99 3.68
N GLY A 623 24.41 -1.98 3.36
CA GLY A 623 25.73 -1.84 3.97
C GLY A 623 25.63 -1.73 5.50
N GLN A 624 26.64 -2.24 6.21
CA GLN A 624 26.79 -1.92 7.64
C GLN A 624 27.33 -0.48 7.73
N GLY A 625 26.46 0.44 8.13
CA GLY A 625 26.77 1.85 8.40
C GLY A 625 26.99 2.12 9.89
#